data_AF-A0A955XG21-F1
#
_entry.id   AF-A0A955XG21-F1
#
_cell.length_a   1.000
_cell.length_b   1.000
_cell.length_c   1.000
_cell.angle_alpha   90.00
_cell.angle_beta   90.00
_cell.angle_gamma   90.00
#
_symmetry.space_group_name_H-M   'P 1'
#
loop_
_entity.id
_entity.type
_entity.pdbx_description
1 polymer ?
#
loop_
_entity_poly.entity_id
_entity_poly.type
_entity_poly.pdbx_seq_one_letter_code
_entity_poly.pdbx_strand_id
1 'polypeptide(L)' 'LGAWDPARGVPMDPAAWPVWSAHVELPAGETVRFKVVRVAADGAVTWPAGPDATFTVPSTGAAVARVE' A
#
# COMPACT_ATOMS: atom_id res chain seq x y z
N LEU A 1 -0.66 4.07 6.88
CA LEU A 1 -0.18 4.15 5.47
C LEU A 1 0.67 5.39 5.17
N GLY A 2 1.20 6.09 6.18
CA GLY A 2 2.06 7.26 5.93
C GLY A 2 1.34 8.57 5.61
N ALA A 3 0.00 8.64 5.65
CA ALA A 3 -0.76 9.88 5.43
C ALA A 3 -0.36 10.62 4.12
N TRP A 4 -0.15 9.84 3.04
CA TRP A 4 0.31 10.30 1.73
C TRP A 4 1.76 10.84 1.68
N ASP A 5 2.53 10.69 2.76
CA ASP A 5 3.98 10.90 2.78
C ASP A 5 4.71 9.58 2.42
N PRO A 6 5.39 9.51 1.25
CA PRO A 6 6.13 8.34 0.81
C PRO A 6 7.24 7.92 1.77
N ALA A 7 7.85 8.86 2.50
CA ALA A 7 8.90 8.56 3.48
C ALA A 7 8.36 7.85 4.72
N ARG A 8 7.04 7.90 4.95
CA ARG A 8 6.32 7.24 6.05
C ARG A 8 5.46 6.07 5.58
N GLY A 9 5.63 5.65 4.32
CA GLY A 9 4.95 4.52 3.72
C GLY A 9 5.38 3.19 4.34
N VAL A 10 4.62 2.13 4.03
CA VAL A 10 5.01 0.76 4.39
C VAL A 10 5.87 0.18 3.25
N PRO A 11 7.09 -0.29 3.53
CA PRO A 11 7.92 -0.95 2.52
C PRO A 11 7.25 -2.23 2.01
N MET A 12 7.38 -2.49 0.72
CA MET A 12 6.95 -3.76 0.13
C MET A 12 8.11 -4.74 0.03
N ASP A 13 7.82 -6.01 0.31
CA ASP A 13 8.71 -7.15 0.23
C ASP A 13 8.69 -7.76 -1.19
N PRO A 14 9.83 -7.79 -1.90
CA PRO A 14 9.96 -8.38 -3.23
C PRO A 14 10.34 -9.87 -3.22
N ALA A 15 10.34 -10.56 -2.07
CA ALA A 15 10.79 -11.96 -1.94
C ALA A 15 10.09 -12.95 -2.91
N ALA A 16 8.88 -12.63 -3.37
CA ALA A 16 8.09 -13.45 -4.29
C ALA A 16 8.01 -12.86 -5.71
N TRP A 17 9.08 -12.19 -6.18
CA TRP A 17 9.15 -11.55 -7.49
C TRP A 17 8.55 -12.43 -8.63
N PRO A 18 7.67 -11.87 -9.50
CA PRO A 18 7.36 -10.45 -9.69
C PRO A 18 6.30 -9.88 -8.73
N VAL A 19 5.86 -10.63 -7.73
CA VAL A 19 4.88 -10.15 -6.74
C VAL A 19 5.59 -9.42 -5.62
N TRP A 20 5.07 -8.23 -5.30
CA TRP A 20 5.45 -7.43 -4.14
C TRP A 20 4.32 -7.47 -3.14
N SER A 21 4.64 -7.65 -1.85
CA SER A 21 3.63 -7.75 -0.80
C SER A 21 4.03 -6.98 0.45
N ALA A 22 3.04 -6.62 1.28
CA ALA A 22 3.29 -6.03 2.59
C ALA A 22 2.17 -6.46 3.54
N HIS A 23 2.53 -6.68 4.80
CA HIS A 23 1.57 -6.86 5.88
C HIS A 23 1.36 -5.52 6.58
N VAL A 24 0.10 -5.11 6.73
CA VAL A 24 -0.28 -3.83 7.36
C VAL A 24 -1.44 -4.07 8.31
N GLU A 25 -1.29 -3.62 9.55
CA GLU A 25 -2.39 -3.56 10.51
C GLU A 25 -3.20 -2.29 10.28
N LEU A 26 -4.52 -2.42 10.17
CA LEU A 26 -5.45 -1.33 9.92
C LEU A 26 -6.67 -1.45 10.84
N PRO A 27 -7.34 -0.33 11.16
CA PRO A 27 -8.59 -0.36 11.92
C PRO A 27 -9.66 -1.22 11.24
N ALA A 28 -10.26 -2.15 11.99
CA ALA A 28 -11.27 -3.04 11.48
C ALA A 28 -12.56 -2.29 11.11
N GLY A 29 -13.17 -2.65 9.98
CA GLY A 29 -14.41 -2.04 9.50
C GLY A 29 -14.25 -0.67 8.83
N GLU A 30 -13.02 -0.14 8.74
CA GLU A 30 -12.76 1.14 8.09
C GLU A 30 -12.43 1.01 6.61
N THR A 31 -12.86 2.00 5.84
CA THR A 31 -12.46 2.16 4.44
C THR A 31 -11.25 3.07 4.35
N VAL A 32 -10.16 2.53 3.83
CA VAL A 32 -8.91 3.26 3.59
C VAL A 32 -8.70 3.52 2.11
N ARG A 33 -7.95 4.58 1.81
CA ARG A 33 -7.42 4.87 0.47
C ARG A 33 -5.92 4.79 0.48
N PHE A 34 -5.34 4.30 -0.62
CA PHE A 34 -3.91 4.11 -0.73
C PHE A 34 -3.43 4.12 -2.17
N LYS A 35 -2.12 4.29 -2.35
CA LYS A 35 -1.40 4.05 -3.59
C LYS A 35 -0.12 3.30 -3.27
N VAL A 36 0.33 2.49 -4.21
CA VAL A 36 1.67 1.90 -4.20
C VAL A 36 2.57 2.82 -5.01
N VAL A 37 3.61 3.37 -4.37
CA VAL A 37 4.50 4.35 -4.98
C VAL A 37 5.88 3.75 -5.19
N ARG A 38 6.55 4.16 -6.28
CA ARG A 38 7.95 3.79 -6.49
C ARG A 38 8.84 4.87 -5.89
N VAL A 39 9.71 4.49 -4.97
CA VAL A 39 10.75 5.37 -4.42
C VAL A 39 12.09 4.85 -4.90
N ALA A 40 12.83 5.67 -5.64
CA ALA A 40 14.16 5.33 -6.12
C ALA A 40 15.22 5.48 -5.02
N ALA A 41 16.41 4.93 -5.25
CA ALA A 41 17.50 4.93 -4.26
C ALA A 41 18.00 6.34 -3.90
N ASP A 42 17.78 7.32 -4.77
CA ASP A 42 18.06 8.75 -4.55
C ASP A 42 16.92 9.51 -3.86
N GLY A 43 15.84 8.81 -3.49
CA GLY A 43 14.64 9.38 -2.87
C GLY A 43 13.62 9.94 -3.85
N ALA A 44 13.85 9.87 -5.18
CA ALA A 44 12.87 10.32 -6.15
C ALA A 44 11.59 9.46 -6.08
N VAL A 45 10.44 10.12 -5.95
CA VAL A 45 9.13 9.46 -5.84
C VAL A 45 8.39 9.54 -7.16
N THR A 46 7.94 8.40 -7.67
CA THR A 46 7.01 8.31 -8.81
C THR A 46 5.66 7.77 -8.32
N TRP A 47 4.61 8.54 -8.56
CA TRP A 47 3.24 8.16 -8.26
C TRP A 47 2.60 7.45 -9.46
N PRO A 48 1.85 6.36 -9.25
CA PRO A 48 1.10 5.73 -10.34
C PRO A 48 -0.03 6.66 -10.80
N ALA A 49 -0.25 6.68 -12.12
CA ALA A 49 -1.39 7.37 -12.71
C ALA A 49 -2.72 6.74 -12.26
N GLY A 50 -3.83 7.43 -12.51
CA GLY A 50 -5.18 6.96 -12.16
C GLY A 50 -5.60 7.26 -10.71
N PRO A 51 -6.80 6.79 -10.31
CA PRO A 51 -7.37 7.09 -9.00
C PRO A 51 -6.62 6.41 -7.85
N ASP A 52 -6.96 6.77 -6.61
CA ASP A 52 -6.51 6.06 -5.41
C ASP A 52 -7.20 4.70 -5.31
N ALA A 53 -6.46 3.66 -4.89
CA ALA A 53 -7.07 2.39 -4.55
C ALA A 53 -7.87 2.55 -3.25
N THR A 54 -9.06 1.95 -3.19
CA THR A 54 -9.93 1.96 -2.00
C THR A 54 -10.09 0.54 -1.49
N PHE A 55 -9.99 0.36 -0.18
CA PHE A 55 -10.12 -0.95 0.46
C PHE A 55 -10.88 -0.83 1.78
N THR A 56 -11.90 -1.67 1.95
CA THR A 56 -12.63 -1.79 3.22
C THR A 56 -12.04 -2.94 4.03
N VAL A 57 -11.47 -2.61 5.18
CA VAL A 57 -10.88 -3.58 6.11
C VAL A 57 -12.01 -4.41 6.70
N PRO A 58 -11.94 -5.76 6.64
CA PRO A 58 -12.93 -6.61 7.29
C PRO A 58 -13.07 -6.26 8.78
N SER A 59 -14.27 -6.46 9.33
CA SER A 59 -14.52 -6.27 10.77
C SER A 59 -13.77 -7.28 11.64
N THR A 60 -13.33 -8.41 11.07
CA THR A 60 -12.54 -9.45 11.72
C THR A 60 -11.64 -10.18 10.72
N GLY A 61 -10.47 -10.64 11.17
CA GLY A 61 -9.57 -11.48 10.37
C GLY A 61 -8.65 -10.69 9.44
N ALA A 62 -8.12 -11.37 8.41
CA ALA A 62 -7.21 -10.81 7.44
C ALA A 62 -7.80 -10.86 6.02
N ALA A 63 -7.46 -9.89 5.19
CA ALA A 63 -7.82 -9.86 3.78
C ALA A 63 -6.67 -9.29 2.95
N VAL A 64 -6.71 -9.54 1.64
CA VAL A 64 -5.68 -9.11 0.69
C VAL A 64 -6.30 -8.10 -0.28
N ALA A 65 -5.67 -6.94 -0.40
CA ALA A 65 -5.93 -6.00 -1.48
C ALA A 65 -4.89 -6.22 -2.59
N ARG A 66 -5.34 -6.24 -3.85
CA ARG A 66 -4.45 -6.26 -5.02
C ARG A 66 -4.56 -4.93 -5.76
N VAL A 67 -3.43 -4.46 -6.26
CA VAL A 67 -3.35 -3.27 -7.12
C VAL A 67 -2.66 -3.72 -8.39
N GLU A 68 -3.24 -3.37 -9.54
CA GLU A 68 -2.69 -3.63 -10.88
C GLU A 68 -1.90 -2.44 -11.39
#